data_AF-A0A3L7TXX8-F1
#
_entry.id   AF-A0A3L7TXX8-F1
#
_cell.length_a   1.000
_cell.length_b   1.000
_cell.length_c   1.000
_cell.angle_alpha   90.00
_cell.angle_beta   90.00
_cell.angle_gamma   90.00
#
_symmetry.space_group_name_H-M   'P 1'
#
loop_
_entity.id
_entity.type
_entity.pdbx_description
1 polymer ?
#
loop_
_entity_poly.entity_id
_entity_poly.type
_entity_poly.pdbx_seq_one_letter_code
_entity_poly.pdbx_strand_id
1 'polypeptide(L)'
;MLVSLRDSSGACWRLQDAFDFEFFEVGLFEFELFEFELKERLSMRFRRLAIAGMSAASFLGSGALVCMPTSTVFGQDTKALEIPGFEASSTEGTDVVTLSIAPLDRLLPDITHMMRISGAGAQSGLITGAVNGYTSGIDRARPIGGFVKLSSAGLPMGVLALPISDLDEFLGGLELFGEAEDLGEGLYSMNLGPNTLFAQHKGDWLFVSTAEEALEGAPENPGSRIEKMAAKNDLMFEVNVQNIPDELVDLLTSQMRTGFEQAMEAQSGDLSDAEIEANRVQGEQAMKSLEEAITDTDRFVFGLGIHPKDKNMTIDFGAQMVEGSRYAKQLGSMKTMMSKLSGHIADSNAISAKTMTLFAPEDAAQMQTSVDQGKKVLFSQIDDQINNPAVSAKVKEYVDRLIKILTESSAEGAVEAAISVSTDPSLNAIAVFSLADGAKVEALAQDLANEATNAGAPISVKLMSGKHQGSNLHNISVPLPYNADDKLRKIVGDDVKIAIATAPKSVYLSVGKTAEASLKSALDANAGDKKIAGVPARMRVSLSQILNFVQTIESNPVVDGMLSSLNNGEDMIMYDSQIIERGGVNRITIQDGVIKAAAGGARAGMAGQGGF
;
A
#
# COMPACT_ATOMS: atom_id res chain seq x y z
N MET A 1 -68.47 5.52 6.54
CA MET A 1 -69.27 6.76 6.47
C MET A 1 -68.47 7.72 5.60
N LEU A 2 -68.84 7.89 4.31
CA LEU A 2 -68.07 8.57 3.24
C LEU A 2 -66.75 7.81 2.86
N VAL A 3 -66.13 7.80 1.65
CA VAL A 3 -66.17 8.58 0.36
C VAL A 3 -65.28 9.85 0.38
N SER A 4 -64.42 10.19 -0.60
CA SER A 4 -64.03 9.62 -1.94
C SER A 4 -62.61 9.00 -1.90
N LEU A 5 -61.93 8.38 -2.89
CA LEU A 5 -62.04 8.15 -4.37
C LEU A 5 -61.48 9.22 -5.37
N ARG A 6 -60.32 8.87 -5.99
CA ARG A 6 -59.74 9.18 -7.34
C ARG A 6 -59.19 10.57 -7.77
N ASP A 7 -58.06 10.48 -8.53
CA ASP A 7 -57.61 11.27 -9.72
C ASP A 7 -57.29 12.80 -9.60
N SER A 8 -56.46 13.44 -10.44
CA SER A 8 -55.30 13.01 -11.28
C SER A 8 -54.62 14.23 -11.99
N SER A 9 -53.28 14.42 -11.87
CA SER A 9 -52.36 15.19 -12.77
C SER A 9 -51.03 15.52 -12.04
N GLY A 10 -49.87 15.73 -12.69
CA GLY A 10 -49.49 15.45 -14.08
C GLY A 10 -48.13 16.07 -14.52
N ALA A 11 -47.30 15.26 -15.20
CA ALA A 11 -46.13 15.61 -16.04
C ALA A 11 -44.77 16.06 -15.41
N CYS A 12 -43.73 15.93 -16.25
CA CYS A 12 -42.43 16.67 -16.29
C CYS A 12 -41.20 16.21 -15.47
N TRP A 13 -40.31 15.46 -16.18
CA TRP A 13 -38.85 15.28 -15.98
C TRP A 13 -38.40 14.53 -14.69
N ARG A 14 -37.20 13.91 -14.63
CA ARG A 14 -36.08 13.81 -15.60
C ARG A 14 -35.41 12.41 -15.46
N LEU A 15 -34.76 11.89 -16.50
CA LEU A 15 -33.76 10.82 -16.30
C LEU A 15 -32.48 11.46 -15.77
N GLN A 16 -31.98 11.03 -14.62
CA GLN A 16 -30.64 11.42 -14.15
C GLN A 16 -29.97 10.40 -13.19
N ASP A 17 -30.47 9.16 -13.13
CA ASP A 17 -29.94 8.08 -12.26
C ASP A 17 -28.99 7.14 -13.04
N ALA A 18 -27.92 7.70 -13.60
CA ALA A 18 -26.79 6.98 -14.19
C ALA A 18 -25.58 7.93 -14.30
N PHE A 19 -24.36 7.40 -14.08
CA PHE A 19 -23.10 8.15 -13.95
C PHE A 19 -22.92 8.97 -12.66
N ASP A 20 -23.12 8.35 -11.51
CA ASP A 20 -22.17 8.58 -10.40
C ASP A 20 -20.99 7.62 -10.59
N PHE A 21 -19.85 8.16 -10.99
CA PHE A 21 -18.59 7.43 -11.17
C PHE A 21 -17.73 7.67 -9.94
N GLU A 22 -18.10 7.06 -8.81
CA GLU A 22 -17.30 7.15 -7.58
C GLU A 22 -15.88 6.63 -7.87
N PHE A 23 -14.89 7.49 -7.62
CA PHE A 23 -13.49 7.10 -7.73
C PHE A 23 -13.19 6.03 -6.68
N PHE A 24 -12.68 4.88 -7.13
CA PHE A 24 -12.31 3.78 -6.26
C PHE A 24 -11.11 4.17 -5.39
N GLU A 25 -11.37 4.69 -4.18
CA GLU A 25 -10.39 4.58 -3.11
C GLU A 25 -10.13 3.09 -2.89
N VAL A 26 -8.89 2.65 -3.16
CA VAL A 26 -8.46 1.27 -2.90
C VAL A 26 -8.20 1.14 -1.40
N GLY A 27 -9.29 1.14 -0.64
CA GLY A 27 -9.27 1.04 0.81
C GLY A 27 -8.52 -0.21 1.26
N LEU A 28 -7.51 -0.02 2.10
CA LEU A 28 -7.01 -1.09 2.94
C LEU A 28 -8.17 -1.55 3.81
N PHE A 29 -8.56 -2.82 3.69
CA PHE A 29 -9.68 -3.41 4.43
C PHE A 29 -9.46 -3.25 5.94
N GLU A 30 -10.10 -2.24 6.54
CA GLU A 30 -10.29 -2.20 7.98
C GLU A 30 -11.19 -3.37 8.38
N PHE A 31 -10.59 -4.36 9.04
CA PHE A 31 -11.33 -5.42 9.71
C PHE A 31 -11.96 -4.82 10.98
N GLU A 32 -13.09 -4.13 10.82
CA GLU A 32 -14.00 -3.81 11.92
C GLU A 32 -14.49 -5.11 12.58
N LEU A 33 -13.78 -5.54 13.62
CA LEU A 33 -14.17 -6.67 14.46
C LEU A 33 -15.32 -6.24 15.37
N PHE A 34 -16.54 -6.25 14.80
CA PHE A 34 -17.85 -6.31 15.46
C PHE A 34 -17.85 -5.92 16.95
N GLU A 35 -18.19 -4.67 17.26
CA GLU A 35 -18.51 -4.31 18.64
C GLU A 35 -19.71 -5.15 19.14
N PHE A 36 -19.47 -5.92 20.20
CA PHE A 36 -20.53 -6.56 20.97
C PHE A 36 -20.46 -6.06 22.42
N GLU A 37 -21.53 -5.44 22.92
CA GLU A 37 -21.57 -4.90 24.28
C GLU A 37 -21.29 -5.99 25.33
N LEU A 38 -20.24 -5.79 26.14
CA LEU A 38 -20.11 -6.46 27.42
C LEU A 38 -19.55 -5.52 28.49
N LYS A 39 -20.41 -5.12 29.43
CA LYS A 39 -20.14 -4.04 30.39
C LYS A 39 -19.61 -4.54 31.74
N GLU A 40 -18.73 -3.71 32.31
CA GLU A 40 -18.37 -3.59 33.73
C GLU A 40 -17.45 -4.62 34.44
N ARG A 41 -16.40 -4.07 35.06
CA ARG A 41 -15.81 -4.44 36.38
C ARG A 41 -15.16 -5.82 36.55
N LEU A 42 -14.01 -6.04 35.90
CA LEU A 42 -12.78 -6.47 36.62
C LEU A 42 -11.46 -6.41 35.80
N SER A 43 -11.53 -6.31 34.46
CA SER A 43 -10.35 -6.46 33.57
C SER A 43 -9.42 -5.24 33.43
N MET A 44 -9.78 -4.07 33.99
CA MET A 44 -9.17 -2.78 33.63
C MET A 44 -7.67 -2.61 33.94
N ARG A 45 -7.06 -3.39 34.83
CA ARG A 45 -5.63 -3.21 35.19
C ARG A 45 -4.67 -3.97 34.27
N PHE A 46 -5.07 -5.11 33.69
CA PHE A 46 -4.20 -5.89 32.79
C PHE A 46 -4.31 -5.40 31.34
N ARG A 47 -5.52 -5.01 30.89
CA ARG A 47 -5.71 -4.39 29.57
C ARG A 47 -4.81 -3.16 29.38
N ARG A 48 -4.69 -2.27 30.38
CA ARG A 48 -3.88 -1.03 30.24
C ARG A 48 -2.39 -1.26 29.97
N LEU A 49 -1.78 -2.30 30.54
CA LEU A 49 -0.35 -2.59 30.29
C LEU A 49 -0.12 -3.27 28.93
N ALA A 50 -0.98 -4.21 28.56
CA ALA A 50 -0.92 -4.88 27.25
C ALA A 50 -1.25 -3.91 26.09
N ILE A 51 -2.25 -3.04 26.28
CA ILE A 51 -2.59 -1.99 25.32
C ILE A 51 -1.46 -0.97 25.21
N ALA A 52 -0.79 -0.55 26.29
CA ALA A 52 0.38 0.33 26.19
C ALA A 52 1.55 -0.30 25.40
N GLY A 53 1.76 -1.62 25.53
CA GLY A 53 2.76 -2.35 24.74
C GLY A 53 2.40 -2.47 23.25
N MET A 54 1.12 -2.66 22.92
CA MET A 54 0.64 -2.72 21.54
C MET A 54 0.44 -1.33 20.91
N SER A 55 0.12 -0.31 21.70
CA SER A 55 -0.03 1.06 21.22
C SER A 55 1.31 1.70 20.87
N ALA A 56 2.43 1.25 21.45
CA ALA A 56 3.76 1.61 20.97
C ALA A 56 4.03 1.08 19.55
N ALA A 57 3.43 -0.07 19.17
CA ALA A 57 3.49 -0.57 17.80
C ALA A 57 2.51 0.18 16.87
N SER A 58 1.32 0.55 17.34
CA SER A 58 0.39 1.35 16.53
C SER A 58 0.86 2.80 16.35
N PHE A 59 1.51 3.43 17.33
CA PHE A 59 2.09 4.78 17.20
C PHE A 59 3.23 4.84 16.17
N LEU A 60 3.87 3.70 15.87
CA LEU A 60 4.83 3.54 14.77
C LEU A 60 4.17 3.15 13.43
N GLY A 61 2.88 2.79 13.43
CA GLY A 61 2.11 2.44 12.23
C GLY A 61 1.20 3.56 11.73
N SER A 62 0.46 4.23 12.64
CA SER A 62 -0.49 5.29 12.31
C SER A 62 0.17 6.62 11.92
N GLY A 63 1.48 6.77 12.14
CA GLY A 63 2.28 7.90 11.65
C GLY A 63 2.71 7.78 10.18
N ALA A 64 2.35 6.69 9.48
CA ALA A 64 2.84 6.36 8.14
C ALA A 64 1.72 6.19 7.09
N LEU A 65 0.50 6.65 7.38
CA LEU A 65 -0.70 6.42 6.56
C LEU A 65 -1.39 7.71 6.08
N VAL A 66 -0.60 8.79 5.93
CA VAL A 66 -0.91 9.92 5.03
C VAL A 66 -0.12 9.71 3.74
N CYS A 67 -0.72 10.00 2.58
CA CYS A 67 -0.14 9.77 1.26
C CYS A 67 1.02 10.71 0.90
N MET A 68 2.13 10.63 1.64
CA MET A 68 3.43 11.21 1.27
C MET A 68 4.28 10.14 0.56
N PRO A 69 5.13 10.51 -0.42
CA PRO A 69 5.98 9.55 -1.12
C PRO A 69 7.08 8.98 -0.21
N THR A 70 6.88 7.77 0.30
CA THR A 70 7.80 7.07 1.21
C THR A 70 9.00 6.46 0.48
N SER A 71 9.85 7.32 -0.08
CA SER A 71 11.10 6.98 -0.77
C SER A 71 12.04 6.12 0.10
N THR A 72 12.19 4.85 -0.26
CA THR A 72 12.95 3.82 0.50
C THR A 72 13.74 2.91 -0.47
N VAL A 73 14.91 2.37 -0.09
CA VAL A 73 15.97 1.84 -1.00
C VAL A 73 16.86 0.80 -0.30
N PHE A 74 17.55 -0.22 -0.88
CA PHE A 74 17.20 -1.28 -1.87
C PHE A 74 18.10 -2.56 -1.76
N GLY A 75 17.55 -3.78 -2.00
CA GLY A 75 18.28 -5.07 -2.18
C GLY A 75 17.72 -6.26 -1.34
N GLN A 76 17.73 -7.54 -1.73
CA GLN A 76 18.50 -8.27 -2.75
C GLN A 76 17.83 -9.66 -3.04
N ASP A 77 18.51 -10.54 -3.81
CA ASP A 77 18.23 -11.97 -4.11
C ASP A 77 16.83 -12.39 -4.57
N THR A 78 16.07 -11.42 -5.10
CA THR A 78 15.10 -11.65 -6.17
C THR A 78 15.71 -11.19 -7.50
N LYS A 79 15.13 -11.61 -8.63
CA LYS A 79 15.37 -10.91 -9.91
C LYS A 79 15.04 -9.42 -9.72
N ALA A 80 15.70 -8.54 -10.47
CA ALA A 80 15.34 -7.13 -10.48
C ALA A 80 13.86 -6.97 -10.84
N LEU A 81 13.16 -6.05 -10.17
CA LEU A 81 11.80 -5.65 -10.57
C LEU A 81 11.89 -4.81 -11.83
N GLU A 82 11.99 -5.50 -12.96
CA GLU A 82 11.90 -4.96 -14.30
C GLU A 82 10.45 -4.55 -14.59
N ILE A 83 10.06 -3.39 -14.07
CA ILE A 83 8.83 -2.66 -14.38
C ILE A 83 9.11 -1.79 -15.62
N PRO A 84 8.31 -1.88 -16.70
CA PRO A 84 8.47 -1.04 -17.89
C PRO A 84 8.31 0.46 -17.60
N GLY A 85 8.57 1.33 -18.59
CA GLY A 85 8.49 2.80 -18.42
C GLY A 85 9.65 3.44 -17.62
N PHE A 86 10.43 2.64 -16.89
CA PHE A 86 11.68 3.05 -16.24
C PHE A 86 12.96 2.44 -16.84
N GLU A 87 12.82 1.76 -17.98
CA GLU A 87 13.95 1.64 -18.90
C GLU A 87 14.34 3.04 -19.42
N ALA A 88 15.55 3.19 -19.96
CA ALA A 88 15.99 4.42 -20.61
C ALA A 88 15.26 4.66 -21.95
N SER A 89 13.97 5.00 -21.88
CA SER A 89 13.25 5.69 -22.94
C SER A 89 13.82 7.11 -23.07
N SER A 90 14.02 7.57 -24.29
CA SER A 90 14.21 8.99 -24.58
C SER A 90 13.01 9.82 -24.09
N THR A 91 13.24 11.09 -23.77
CA THR A 91 12.21 12.11 -23.51
C THR A 91 11.53 12.58 -24.81
N GLU A 92 11.30 11.66 -25.74
CA GLU A 92 10.71 11.90 -27.06
C GLU A 92 9.18 11.74 -26.99
N GLY A 93 8.51 12.78 -26.48
CA GLY A 93 7.06 12.90 -26.49
C GLY A 93 6.58 14.07 -25.64
N THR A 94 5.67 14.88 -26.18
CA THR A 94 5.00 15.98 -25.46
C THR A 94 3.73 15.51 -24.72
N ASP A 95 3.45 14.20 -24.71
CA ASP A 95 2.27 13.64 -24.05
C ASP A 95 2.45 13.66 -22.52
N VAL A 96 1.48 14.24 -21.83
CA VAL A 96 1.43 14.27 -20.36
C VAL A 96 1.14 12.87 -19.82
N VAL A 97 0.20 12.16 -20.45
CA VAL A 97 -0.11 10.76 -20.11
C VAL A 97 0.10 9.88 -21.33
N THR A 98 0.62 8.69 -21.11
CA THR A 98 0.68 7.61 -22.11
C THR A 98 0.13 6.35 -21.47
N LEU A 99 -0.76 5.69 -22.20
CA LEU A 99 -1.51 4.50 -21.83
C LEU A 99 -1.12 3.38 -22.78
N SER A 100 -1.01 2.17 -22.25
CA SER A 100 -0.80 0.94 -23.00
C SER A 100 -1.75 -0.12 -22.46
N ILE A 101 -2.47 -0.77 -23.38
CA ILE A 101 -3.34 -1.91 -23.13
C ILE A 101 -2.77 -3.09 -23.93
N ALA A 102 -2.62 -4.24 -23.29
CA ALA A 102 -2.00 -5.40 -23.93
C ALA A 102 -2.78 -5.93 -25.15
N PRO A 103 -2.10 -6.69 -26.04
CA PRO A 103 -2.75 -7.33 -27.17
C PRO A 103 -3.99 -8.12 -26.75
N LEU A 104 -5.07 -7.99 -27.51
CA LEU A 104 -6.38 -8.59 -27.19
C LEU A 104 -6.30 -10.11 -27.04
N ASP A 105 -5.41 -10.77 -27.81
CA ASP A 105 -5.18 -12.22 -27.72
C ASP A 105 -4.39 -12.65 -26.48
N ARG A 106 -3.87 -11.71 -25.68
CA ARG A 106 -3.37 -11.96 -24.31
C ARG A 106 -4.39 -11.51 -23.26
N LEU A 107 -4.89 -10.28 -23.38
CA LEU A 107 -5.80 -9.65 -22.44
C LEU A 107 -7.10 -10.45 -22.22
N LEU A 108 -7.71 -11.01 -23.27
CA LEU A 108 -8.98 -11.74 -23.15
C LEU A 108 -8.83 -13.10 -22.41
N PRO A 109 -7.82 -13.94 -22.70
CA PRO A 109 -7.45 -15.07 -21.84
C PRO A 109 -7.17 -14.68 -20.38
N ASP A 110 -6.51 -13.57 -20.13
CA ASP A 110 -6.09 -13.16 -18.80
C ASP A 110 -7.26 -12.62 -17.95
N ILE A 111 -8.14 -11.81 -18.53
CA ILE A 111 -9.45 -11.45 -17.95
C ILE A 111 -10.27 -12.72 -17.68
N THR A 112 -10.30 -13.66 -18.62
CA THR A 112 -11.01 -14.95 -18.46
C THR A 112 -10.45 -15.78 -17.30
N HIS A 113 -9.13 -15.77 -17.09
CA HIS A 113 -8.49 -16.38 -15.93
C HIS A 113 -8.93 -15.72 -14.63
N MET A 114 -8.89 -14.38 -14.55
CA MET A 114 -9.34 -13.62 -13.38
C MET A 114 -10.80 -13.89 -13.02
N MET A 115 -11.71 -13.84 -14.01
CA MET A 115 -13.13 -14.17 -13.81
C MET A 115 -13.31 -15.62 -13.32
N ARG A 116 -12.55 -16.57 -13.87
CA ARG A 116 -12.59 -17.97 -13.45
C ARG A 116 -12.16 -18.16 -12.00
N ILE A 117 -11.12 -17.47 -11.53
CA ILE A 117 -10.63 -17.62 -10.14
C ILE A 117 -11.44 -16.82 -9.11
N SER A 118 -12.10 -15.72 -9.52
CA SER A 118 -13.07 -15.01 -8.67
C SER A 118 -14.46 -15.69 -8.62
N GLY A 119 -14.72 -16.66 -9.49
CA GLY A 119 -15.99 -17.40 -9.56
C GLY A 119 -17.00 -16.87 -10.58
N ALA A 120 -16.69 -15.77 -11.27
CA ALA A 120 -17.43 -15.24 -12.42
C ALA A 120 -17.12 -15.96 -13.75
N GLY A 121 -16.60 -17.20 -13.69
CA GLY A 121 -16.15 -17.95 -14.87
C GLY A 121 -17.25 -18.36 -15.85
N ALA A 122 -18.53 -18.27 -15.47
CA ALA A 122 -19.66 -18.52 -16.36
C ALA A 122 -19.96 -17.31 -17.28
N GLN A 123 -19.55 -16.11 -16.86
CA GLN A 123 -19.83 -14.85 -17.54
C GLN A 123 -18.73 -14.47 -18.56
N SER A 124 -17.53 -15.05 -18.48
CA SER A 124 -16.40 -14.69 -19.36
C SER A 124 -16.72 -14.85 -20.84
N GLY A 125 -17.39 -15.94 -21.23
CA GLY A 125 -17.80 -16.18 -22.62
C GLY A 125 -18.73 -15.10 -23.20
N LEU A 126 -19.52 -14.42 -22.36
CA LEU A 126 -20.34 -13.28 -22.78
C LEU A 126 -19.47 -12.04 -23.04
N ILE A 127 -18.48 -11.78 -22.18
CA ILE A 127 -17.56 -10.65 -22.33
C ILE A 127 -16.63 -10.87 -23.53
N THR A 128 -16.05 -12.06 -23.70
CA THR A 128 -15.25 -12.41 -24.88
C THR A 128 -16.08 -12.33 -26.16
N GLY A 129 -17.34 -12.78 -26.13
CA GLY A 129 -18.26 -12.65 -27.26
C GLY A 129 -18.55 -11.19 -27.62
N ALA A 130 -18.80 -10.35 -26.62
CA ALA A 130 -19.05 -8.91 -26.82
C ALA A 130 -17.82 -8.18 -27.37
N VAL A 131 -16.63 -8.39 -26.78
CA VAL A 131 -15.39 -7.75 -27.27
C VAL A 131 -15.06 -8.22 -28.68
N ASN A 132 -15.19 -9.52 -28.99
CA ASN A 132 -14.97 -10.04 -30.35
C ASN A 132 -15.94 -9.41 -31.38
N GLY A 133 -17.14 -8.99 -30.97
CA GLY A 133 -18.10 -8.31 -31.87
C GLY A 133 -17.73 -6.88 -32.26
N TYR A 134 -16.83 -6.23 -31.53
CA TYR A 134 -16.39 -4.84 -31.75
C TYR A 134 -14.88 -4.71 -32.00
N THR A 135 -14.18 -5.81 -32.29
CA THR A 135 -12.72 -5.85 -32.51
C THR A 135 -12.32 -6.57 -33.80
N SER A 136 -13.26 -6.75 -34.72
CA SER A 136 -12.98 -7.04 -36.13
C SER A 136 -12.10 -5.92 -36.74
N GLY A 137 -11.27 -6.24 -37.73
CA GLY A 137 -10.32 -5.30 -38.33
C GLY A 137 -9.15 -4.84 -37.45
N ILE A 138 -9.18 -5.04 -36.13
CA ILE A 138 -8.07 -4.73 -35.21
C ILE A 138 -7.02 -5.85 -35.22
N ASP A 139 -5.74 -5.49 -35.27
CA ASP A 139 -4.64 -6.42 -35.07
C ASP A 139 -4.49 -6.78 -33.59
N ARG A 140 -5.13 -7.89 -33.23
CA ARG A 140 -5.21 -8.43 -31.86
C ARG A 140 -3.87 -8.90 -31.28
N ALA A 141 -2.80 -8.96 -32.07
CA ALA A 141 -1.45 -9.33 -31.64
C ALA A 141 -0.59 -8.11 -31.27
N ARG A 142 -0.98 -6.90 -31.67
CA ARG A 142 -0.38 -5.63 -31.22
C ARG A 142 -1.14 -5.02 -30.04
N PRO A 143 -0.47 -4.23 -29.17
CA PRO A 143 -1.13 -3.53 -28.08
C PRO A 143 -1.87 -2.27 -28.56
N ILE A 144 -2.86 -1.83 -27.78
CA ILE A 144 -3.57 -0.57 -28.00
C ILE A 144 -2.89 0.54 -27.20
N GLY A 145 -2.67 1.70 -27.83
CA GLY A 145 -2.13 2.88 -27.19
C GLY A 145 -3.21 3.89 -26.78
N GLY A 146 -2.87 4.74 -25.81
CA GLY A 146 -3.58 5.99 -25.55
C GLY A 146 -2.60 7.09 -25.18
N PHE A 147 -2.92 8.33 -25.51
CA PHE A 147 -2.10 9.51 -25.26
C PHE A 147 -2.97 10.65 -24.76
N VAL A 148 -2.48 11.45 -23.82
CA VAL A 148 -3.12 12.71 -23.43
C VAL A 148 -2.13 13.84 -23.68
N LYS A 149 -2.45 14.66 -24.67
CA LYS A 149 -1.81 15.95 -24.92
C LYS A 149 -2.56 17.05 -24.19
N LEU A 150 -2.00 18.25 -24.11
CA LEU A 150 -2.70 19.46 -23.73
C LEU A 150 -2.89 20.36 -24.96
N SER A 151 -4.05 20.98 -25.09
CA SER A 151 -4.31 21.97 -26.15
C SER A 151 -3.56 23.29 -25.87
N SER A 152 -3.59 24.21 -26.82
CA SER A 152 -3.06 25.58 -26.62
C SER A 152 -3.74 26.36 -25.48
N ALA A 153 -4.89 25.90 -25.00
CA ALA A 153 -5.61 26.44 -23.84
C ALA A 153 -5.40 25.62 -22.55
N GLY A 154 -4.48 24.65 -22.54
CA GLY A 154 -4.20 23.78 -21.39
C GLY A 154 -5.25 22.70 -21.11
N LEU A 155 -6.19 22.45 -22.04
CA LEU A 155 -7.23 21.44 -21.87
C LEU A 155 -6.72 20.05 -22.32
N PRO A 156 -7.04 18.96 -21.59
CA PRO A 156 -6.59 17.62 -21.95
C PRO A 156 -7.28 17.10 -23.21
N MET A 157 -6.49 16.58 -24.13
CA MET A 157 -6.92 15.99 -25.40
C MET A 157 -6.48 14.53 -25.47
N GLY A 158 -7.44 13.61 -25.40
CA GLY A 158 -7.20 12.18 -25.50
C GLY A 158 -7.11 11.70 -26.96
N VAL A 159 -6.11 10.87 -27.26
CA VAL A 159 -5.97 10.16 -28.54
C VAL A 159 -5.75 8.67 -28.25
N LEU A 160 -6.61 7.80 -28.77
CA LEU A 160 -6.39 6.36 -28.77
C LEU A 160 -5.65 5.97 -30.06
N ALA A 161 -4.72 5.02 -29.98
CA ALA A 161 -4.03 4.43 -31.13
C ALA A 161 -4.39 2.95 -31.23
N LEU A 162 -5.26 2.62 -32.19
CA LEU A 162 -5.71 1.26 -32.47
C LEU A 162 -4.78 0.64 -33.54
N PRO A 163 -4.18 -0.54 -33.31
CA PRO A 163 -3.45 -1.25 -34.33
C PRO A 163 -4.46 -1.90 -35.29
N ILE A 164 -4.42 -1.53 -36.57
CA ILE A 164 -5.37 -2.03 -37.58
C ILE A 164 -4.70 -3.11 -38.45
N SER A 165 -5.48 -4.12 -38.81
CA SER A 165 -5.17 -5.12 -39.85
C SER A 165 -6.10 -5.02 -41.06
N ASP A 166 -7.33 -4.55 -40.87
CA ASP A 166 -8.29 -4.23 -41.95
C ASP A 166 -9.16 -3.04 -41.49
N LEU A 167 -9.07 -1.91 -42.20
CA LEU A 167 -9.81 -0.70 -41.83
C LEU A 167 -11.29 -0.79 -42.23
N ASP A 168 -11.59 -1.41 -43.37
CA ASP A 168 -12.95 -1.52 -43.90
C ASP A 168 -13.78 -2.47 -43.02
N GLU A 169 -13.18 -3.57 -42.53
CA GLU A 169 -13.82 -4.46 -41.55
C GLU A 169 -14.07 -3.75 -40.20
N PHE A 170 -13.12 -2.92 -39.73
CA PHE A 170 -13.28 -2.17 -38.48
C PHE A 170 -14.38 -1.11 -38.59
N LEU A 171 -14.36 -0.26 -39.62
CA LEU A 171 -15.36 0.80 -39.82
C LEU A 171 -16.75 0.21 -40.13
N GLY A 172 -16.83 -0.84 -40.94
CA GLY A 172 -18.08 -1.57 -41.20
C GLY A 172 -18.70 -2.18 -39.92
N GLY A 173 -17.87 -2.56 -38.94
CA GLY A 173 -18.33 -2.98 -37.61
C GLY A 173 -18.96 -1.86 -36.76
N LEU A 174 -18.72 -0.58 -37.11
CA LEU A 174 -19.20 0.59 -36.38
C LEU A 174 -20.43 1.27 -37.00
N GLU A 175 -20.81 0.93 -38.25
CA GLU A 175 -21.98 1.46 -38.96
C GLU A 175 -23.29 1.39 -38.13
N LEU A 176 -23.40 0.40 -37.23
CA LEU A 176 -24.52 0.24 -36.29
C LEU A 176 -24.74 1.46 -35.37
N PHE A 177 -23.68 2.24 -35.12
CA PHE A 177 -23.68 3.43 -34.28
C PHE A 177 -23.64 4.74 -35.08
N GLY A 178 -23.14 4.69 -36.32
CA GLY A 178 -23.13 5.77 -37.29
C GLY A 178 -22.21 5.47 -38.47
N GLU A 179 -22.55 5.95 -39.66
CA GLU A 179 -21.65 5.90 -40.83
C GLU A 179 -20.42 6.81 -40.60
N ALA A 180 -19.25 6.39 -41.06
CA ALA A 180 -18.02 7.18 -41.01
C ALA A 180 -17.87 7.99 -42.32
N GLU A 181 -17.84 9.32 -42.20
CA GLU A 181 -17.62 10.24 -43.32
C GLU A 181 -16.11 10.44 -43.54
N ASP A 182 -15.60 9.99 -44.70
CA ASP A 182 -14.22 10.25 -45.15
C ASP A 182 -14.07 11.72 -45.53
N LEU A 183 -13.24 12.44 -44.77
CA LEU A 183 -12.92 13.86 -44.94
C LEU A 183 -11.71 14.07 -45.86
N GLY A 184 -11.08 12.98 -46.34
CA GLY A 184 -9.86 13.00 -47.15
C GLY A 184 -8.58 12.76 -46.33
N GLU A 185 -7.49 12.44 -47.04
CA GLU A 185 -6.15 12.20 -46.46
C GLU A 185 -6.11 11.15 -45.31
N GLY A 186 -7.10 10.25 -45.29
CA GLY A 186 -7.25 9.20 -44.26
C GLY A 186 -7.86 9.69 -42.95
N LEU A 187 -8.40 10.91 -42.91
CA LEU A 187 -9.19 11.43 -41.80
C LEU A 187 -10.67 11.09 -42.01
N TYR A 188 -11.29 10.49 -41.00
CA TYR A 188 -12.71 10.16 -40.95
C TYR A 188 -13.38 10.90 -39.80
N SER A 189 -14.67 11.20 -39.92
CA SER A 189 -15.51 11.64 -38.79
C SER A 189 -16.73 10.75 -38.63
N MET A 190 -17.18 10.55 -37.38
CA MET A 190 -18.31 9.67 -37.04
C MET A 190 -19.11 10.28 -35.89
N ASN A 191 -20.42 10.42 -36.07
CA ASN A 191 -21.30 11.06 -35.09
C ASN A 191 -21.95 10.02 -34.17
N LEU A 192 -21.35 9.80 -33.00
CA LEU A 192 -21.86 8.93 -31.94
C LEU A 192 -22.86 9.70 -31.05
N GLY A 193 -24.09 9.84 -31.55
CA GLY A 193 -25.15 10.56 -30.86
C GLY A 193 -24.88 12.07 -30.80
N PRO A 194 -24.70 12.68 -29.62
CA PRO A 194 -24.37 14.11 -29.50
C PRO A 194 -22.88 14.42 -29.73
N ASN A 195 -22.00 13.41 -29.81
CA ASN A 195 -20.56 13.57 -29.86
C ASN A 195 -20.01 13.18 -31.23
N THR A 196 -19.14 14.00 -31.82
CA THR A 196 -18.36 13.63 -33.00
C THR A 196 -17.04 13.01 -32.55
N LEU A 197 -16.66 11.87 -33.14
CA LEU A 197 -15.30 11.34 -33.13
C LEU A 197 -14.62 11.63 -34.46
N PHE A 198 -13.33 11.90 -34.38
CA PHE A 198 -12.41 11.99 -35.52
C PHE A 198 -11.44 10.82 -35.46
N ALA A 199 -11.10 10.24 -36.61
CA ALA A 199 -10.21 9.10 -36.71
C ALA A 199 -9.23 9.28 -37.89
N GLN A 200 -7.93 9.36 -37.62
CA GLN A 200 -6.89 9.51 -38.64
C GLN A 200 -6.16 8.16 -38.83
N HIS A 201 -6.30 7.59 -40.02
CA HIS A 201 -5.56 6.39 -40.43
C HIS A 201 -4.15 6.77 -40.92
N LYS A 202 -3.12 6.09 -40.41
CA LYS A 202 -1.69 6.29 -40.74
C LYS A 202 -0.94 4.97 -40.63
N GLY A 203 -0.49 4.43 -41.76
CA GLY A 203 0.17 3.12 -41.81
C GLY A 203 -0.75 2.02 -41.29
N ASP A 204 -0.26 1.19 -40.38
CA ASP A 204 -1.01 0.10 -39.75
C ASP A 204 -1.76 0.54 -38.47
N TRP A 205 -2.06 1.84 -38.31
CA TRP A 205 -2.63 2.43 -37.10
C TRP A 205 -3.78 3.41 -37.40
N LEU A 206 -4.79 3.41 -36.53
CA LEU A 206 -5.90 4.38 -36.53
C LEU A 206 -5.88 5.18 -35.23
N PHE A 207 -5.72 6.50 -35.34
CA PHE A 207 -5.69 7.43 -34.21
C PHE A 207 -7.06 8.06 -34.02
N VAL A 208 -7.71 7.86 -32.86
CA VAL A 208 -9.11 8.28 -32.61
C VAL A 208 -9.17 9.30 -31.48
N SER A 209 -9.92 10.39 -31.67
CA SER A 209 -10.13 11.45 -30.68
C SER A 209 -11.52 12.10 -30.77
N THR A 210 -11.95 12.81 -29.72
CA THR A 210 -13.08 13.75 -29.76
C THR A 210 -12.70 15.13 -30.29
N ALA A 211 -11.41 15.40 -30.52
CA ALA A 211 -10.90 16.66 -31.04
C ALA A 211 -9.97 16.43 -32.23
N GLU A 212 -10.30 17.03 -33.38
CA GLU A 212 -9.54 16.92 -34.63
C GLU A 212 -8.08 17.41 -34.44
N GLU A 213 -7.89 18.54 -33.75
CA GLU A 213 -6.57 19.11 -33.41
C GLU A 213 -5.65 18.17 -32.61
N ALA A 214 -6.20 17.16 -31.91
CA ALA A 214 -5.40 16.19 -31.16
C ALA A 214 -4.68 15.19 -32.07
N LEU A 215 -5.22 14.94 -33.27
CA LEU A 215 -4.69 14.04 -34.29
C LEU A 215 -3.54 14.67 -35.10
N GLU A 216 -3.38 16.00 -35.01
CA GLU A 216 -2.21 16.70 -35.54
C GLU A 216 -0.92 16.14 -34.94
N GLY A 217 0.08 15.97 -35.82
CA GLY A 217 1.37 15.38 -35.44
C GLY A 217 1.32 13.93 -34.94
N ALA A 218 0.18 13.21 -35.05
CA ALA A 218 0.14 11.78 -34.68
C ALA A 218 1.18 10.98 -35.49
N PRO A 219 2.02 10.15 -34.83
CA PRO A 219 3.20 9.52 -35.43
C PRO A 219 2.85 8.37 -36.38
N GLU A 220 3.75 8.02 -37.30
CA GLU A 220 3.56 6.88 -38.20
C GLU A 220 3.58 5.52 -37.48
N ASN A 221 4.30 5.42 -36.35
CA ASN A 221 4.34 4.20 -35.55
C ASN A 221 4.53 4.52 -34.05
N PRO A 222 3.48 4.45 -33.23
CA PRO A 222 3.56 4.62 -31.77
C PRO A 222 3.98 3.32 -31.05
N GLY A 223 4.06 2.19 -31.77
CA GLY A 223 4.17 0.84 -31.21
C GLY A 223 5.34 0.65 -30.25
N SER A 224 6.54 1.10 -30.57
CA SER A 224 7.76 0.75 -29.81
C SER A 224 7.77 1.20 -28.33
N ARG A 225 6.99 2.24 -27.96
CA ARG A 225 6.79 2.66 -26.57
C ARG A 225 5.63 1.88 -25.92
N ILE A 226 4.51 1.74 -26.62
CA ILE A 226 3.32 1.00 -26.17
C ILE A 226 3.68 -0.48 -25.91
N GLU A 227 4.42 -1.13 -26.82
CA GLU A 227 4.87 -2.51 -26.78
C GLU A 227 5.74 -2.80 -25.56
N LYS A 228 6.68 -1.90 -25.21
CA LYS A 228 7.48 -2.01 -23.99
C LYS A 228 6.62 -1.98 -22.74
N MET A 229 5.67 -1.05 -22.66
CA MET A 229 4.73 -0.95 -21.53
C MET A 229 3.84 -2.20 -21.43
N ALA A 230 3.31 -2.67 -22.57
CA ALA A 230 2.49 -3.88 -22.66
C ALA A 230 3.27 -5.19 -22.43
N ALA A 231 4.60 -5.19 -22.53
CA ALA A 231 5.40 -6.42 -22.51
C ALA A 231 5.23 -7.27 -21.24
N LYS A 232 4.84 -6.64 -20.12
CA LYS A 232 4.67 -7.27 -18.81
C LYS A 232 3.40 -6.88 -18.04
N ASN A 233 2.66 -5.88 -18.52
CA ASN A 233 1.43 -5.41 -17.91
C ASN A 233 0.30 -5.41 -18.96
N ASP A 234 -0.91 -5.71 -18.52
CA ASP A 234 -2.13 -5.78 -19.34
C ASP A 234 -2.81 -4.41 -19.47
N LEU A 235 -2.61 -3.58 -18.45
CA LEU A 235 -2.90 -2.15 -18.44
C LEU A 235 -1.69 -1.45 -17.84
N MET A 236 -1.17 -0.42 -18.49
CA MET A 236 -0.08 0.40 -17.95
C MET A 236 -0.25 1.85 -18.34
N PHE A 237 -0.13 2.77 -17.37
CA PHE A 237 -0.05 4.19 -17.63
C PHE A 237 1.23 4.82 -17.09
N GLU A 238 1.73 5.81 -17.82
CA GLU A 238 2.92 6.60 -17.57
C GLU A 238 2.50 8.08 -17.61
N VAL A 239 2.86 8.85 -16.59
CA VAL A 239 2.61 10.29 -16.51
C VAL A 239 3.96 11.01 -16.51
N ASN A 240 4.23 11.80 -17.54
CA ASN A 240 5.40 12.69 -17.59
C ASN A 240 4.97 14.02 -16.97
N VAL A 241 5.30 14.23 -15.69
CA VAL A 241 4.85 15.41 -14.93
C VAL A 241 5.49 16.68 -15.51
N GLN A 242 6.73 16.58 -15.99
CA GLN A 242 7.48 17.66 -16.64
C GLN A 242 6.91 18.08 -18.02
N ASN A 243 5.89 17.39 -18.54
CA ASN A 243 5.14 17.82 -19.73
C ASN A 243 3.89 18.66 -19.38
N ILE A 244 3.58 18.84 -18.10
CA ILE A 244 2.51 19.73 -17.63
C ILE A 244 3.08 21.16 -17.53
N PRO A 245 2.50 22.18 -18.19
CA PRO A 245 2.91 23.57 -18.04
C PRO A 245 2.89 24.05 -16.59
N ASP A 246 3.90 24.82 -16.21
CA ASP A 246 4.07 25.39 -14.86
C ASP A 246 2.79 26.12 -14.41
N GLU A 247 2.09 26.83 -15.30
CA GLU A 247 0.86 27.56 -14.97
C GLU A 247 -0.31 26.64 -14.54
N LEU A 248 -0.33 25.38 -14.98
CA LEU A 248 -1.31 24.39 -14.54
C LEU A 248 -0.91 23.74 -13.20
N VAL A 249 0.39 23.59 -12.94
CA VAL A 249 0.92 23.12 -11.65
C VAL A 249 0.71 24.19 -10.57
N ASP A 250 0.97 25.45 -10.88
CA ASP A 250 0.67 26.62 -10.03
C ASP A 250 -0.83 26.74 -9.77
N LEU A 251 -1.69 26.53 -10.79
CA LEU A 251 -3.15 26.54 -10.62
C LEU A 251 -3.62 25.42 -9.68
N LEU A 252 -3.11 24.20 -9.87
CA LEU A 252 -3.45 23.05 -9.05
C LEU A 252 -2.98 23.24 -7.60
N THR A 253 -1.72 23.59 -7.38
CA THR A 253 -1.16 23.79 -6.04
C THR A 253 -1.81 24.97 -5.31
N SER A 254 -2.15 26.05 -6.01
CA SER A 254 -2.93 27.18 -5.48
C SER A 254 -4.35 26.74 -5.06
N GLN A 255 -5.06 25.96 -5.88
CA GLN A 255 -6.37 25.40 -5.51
C GLN A 255 -6.28 24.47 -4.30
N MET A 256 -5.27 23.60 -4.24
CA MET A 256 -5.02 22.72 -3.10
C MET A 256 -4.73 23.52 -1.83
N ARG A 257 -3.95 24.61 -1.93
CA ARG A 257 -3.67 25.51 -0.81
C ARG A 257 -4.92 26.22 -0.30
N THR A 258 -5.75 26.79 -1.18
CA THR A 258 -7.03 27.40 -0.77
C THR A 258 -8.00 26.37 -0.19
N GLY A 259 -8.05 25.15 -0.72
CA GLY A 259 -8.84 24.06 -0.13
C GLY A 259 -8.32 23.64 1.25
N PHE A 260 -7.00 23.62 1.44
CA PHE A 260 -6.35 23.36 2.73
C PHE A 260 -6.64 24.45 3.76
N GLU A 261 -6.53 25.73 3.36
CA GLU A 261 -6.88 26.89 4.20
C GLU A 261 -8.34 26.83 4.66
N GLN A 262 -9.28 26.54 3.76
CA GLN A 262 -10.71 26.37 4.09
C GLN A 262 -10.98 25.17 5.02
N ALA A 263 -10.29 24.04 4.82
CA ALA A 263 -10.40 22.89 5.71
C ALA A 263 -9.84 23.18 7.11
N MET A 264 -8.75 23.95 7.20
CA MET A 264 -8.18 24.40 8.47
C MET A 264 -9.09 25.37 9.21
N GLU A 265 -9.69 26.35 8.53
CA GLU A 265 -10.71 27.24 9.11
C GLU A 265 -11.94 26.46 9.61
N ALA A 266 -12.39 25.45 8.85
CA ALA A 266 -13.52 24.61 9.25
C ALA A 266 -13.22 23.75 10.50
N GLN A 267 -11.98 23.30 10.69
CA GLN A 267 -11.56 22.50 11.85
C GLN A 267 -11.16 23.34 13.08
N SER A 268 -10.98 24.66 12.95
CA SER A 268 -10.47 25.49 14.06
C SER A 268 -11.48 25.80 15.18
N GLY A 269 -12.77 25.45 15.01
CA GLY A 269 -13.88 25.95 15.83
C GLY A 269 -13.82 25.68 17.35
N ASP A 270 -13.26 24.54 17.76
CA ASP A 270 -13.13 24.12 19.18
C ASP A 270 -11.67 24.10 19.69
N LEU A 271 -10.71 24.56 18.88
CA LEU A 271 -9.27 24.53 19.19
C LEU A 271 -8.80 25.84 19.86
N SER A 272 -7.74 25.77 20.68
CA SER A 272 -7.09 27.00 21.19
C SER A 272 -6.18 27.64 20.14
N ASP A 273 -5.93 28.95 20.25
CA ASP A 273 -5.04 29.71 19.35
C ASP A 273 -3.68 29.02 19.09
N ALA A 274 -3.13 28.36 20.10
CA ALA A 274 -1.84 27.65 20.03
C ALA A 274 -1.93 26.30 19.29
N GLU A 275 -3.09 25.66 19.28
CA GLU A 275 -3.36 24.43 18.51
C GLU A 275 -3.71 24.78 17.06
N ILE A 276 -4.48 25.84 16.83
CA ILE A 276 -4.76 26.40 15.50
C ILE A 276 -3.44 26.75 14.80
N GLU A 277 -2.56 27.50 15.47
CA GLU A 277 -1.24 27.87 14.92
C GLU A 277 -0.33 26.66 14.71
N ALA A 278 -0.32 25.69 15.64
CA ALA A 278 0.48 24.47 15.47
C ALA A 278 0.02 23.61 14.28
N ASN A 279 -1.30 23.49 14.09
CA ASN A 279 -1.89 22.77 12.98
C ASN A 279 -1.70 23.52 11.65
N ARG A 280 -1.80 24.86 11.64
CA ARG A 280 -1.47 25.70 10.47
C ARG A 280 -0.03 25.48 10.02
N VAL A 281 0.95 25.56 10.94
CA VAL A 281 2.37 25.37 10.62
C VAL A 281 2.68 23.93 10.17
N GLN A 282 2.06 22.92 10.79
CA GLN A 282 2.18 21.53 10.32
C GLN A 282 1.56 21.34 8.93
N GLY A 283 0.42 21.99 8.68
CA GLY A 283 -0.29 22.03 7.42
C GLY A 283 0.51 22.66 6.28
N GLU A 284 1.09 23.84 6.50
CA GLU A 284 1.95 24.53 5.53
C GLU A 284 3.19 23.68 5.19
N GLN A 285 3.79 23.00 6.17
CA GLN A 285 4.89 22.07 5.90
C GLN A 285 4.45 20.83 5.13
N ALA A 286 3.24 20.29 5.39
CA ALA A 286 2.68 19.18 4.63
C ALA A 286 2.35 19.57 3.19
N MET A 287 1.70 20.72 2.99
CA MET A 287 1.42 21.31 1.67
C MET A 287 2.72 21.57 0.90
N LYS A 288 3.72 22.21 1.51
CA LYS A 288 5.03 22.42 0.90
C LYS A 288 5.73 21.10 0.53
N SER A 289 5.60 20.06 1.36
CA SER A 289 6.14 18.73 1.05
C SER A 289 5.43 18.05 -0.13
N LEU A 290 4.15 18.38 -0.35
CA LEU A 290 3.35 17.89 -1.48
C LEU A 290 3.60 18.70 -2.77
N GLU A 291 3.77 20.02 -2.66
CA GLU A 291 4.25 20.90 -3.74
C GLU A 291 5.65 20.46 -4.22
N GLU A 292 6.57 20.18 -3.29
CA GLU A 292 7.87 19.56 -3.59
C GLU A 292 7.69 18.17 -4.24
N ALA A 293 6.83 17.29 -3.71
CA ALA A 293 6.63 15.96 -4.29
C ALA A 293 6.10 15.98 -5.73
N ILE A 294 5.23 16.94 -6.07
CA ILE A 294 4.73 17.13 -7.43
C ILE A 294 5.85 17.66 -8.34
N THR A 295 6.54 18.72 -7.92
CA THR A 295 7.55 19.42 -8.75
C THR A 295 8.88 18.66 -8.90
N ASP A 296 9.35 17.96 -7.87
CA ASP A 296 10.54 17.09 -7.92
C ASP A 296 10.27 15.74 -8.63
N THR A 297 9.05 15.44 -9.10
CA THR A 297 8.74 14.23 -9.87
C THR A 297 8.94 14.46 -11.38
N ASP A 298 9.78 13.63 -12.00
CA ASP A 298 10.01 13.57 -13.45
C ASP A 298 8.86 12.80 -14.11
N ARG A 299 8.67 11.55 -13.65
CA ARG A 299 7.71 10.58 -14.19
C ARG A 299 7.06 9.75 -13.09
N PHE A 300 5.76 9.49 -13.21
CA PHE A 300 5.04 8.45 -12.46
C PHE A 300 4.64 7.31 -13.41
N VAL A 301 4.59 6.07 -12.94
CA VAL A 301 3.95 4.96 -13.67
C VAL A 301 3.08 4.10 -12.75
N PHE A 302 2.08 3.47 -13.34
CA PHE A 302 1.26 2.42 -12.73
C PHE A 302 1.05 1.30 -13.77
N GLY A 303 1.12 0.04 -13.33
CA GLY A 303 0.86 -1.14 -14.16
C GLY A 303 0.01 -2.17 -13.43
N LEU A 304 -0.88 -2.83 -14.17
CA LEU A 304 -1.61 -4.01 -13.76
C LEU A 304 -1.26 -5.14 -14.71
N GLY A 305 -0.75 -6.25 -14.19
CA GLY A 305 -0.42 -7.45 -14.94
C GLY A 305 -1.09 -8.68 -14.35
N ILE A 306 -1.58 -9.57 -15.20
CA ILE A 306 -2.22 -10.84 -14.86
C ILE A 306 -1.36 -11.94 -15.48
N HIS A 307 -0.91 -12.90 -14.68
CA HIS A 307 0.08 -13.88 -15.11
C HIS A 307 -0.44 -15.31 -14.90
N PRO A 308 -1.35 -15.85 -15.73
CA PRO A 308 -1.96 -17.18 -15.46
C PRO A 308 -0.97 -18.35 -15.45
N LYS A 309 0.22 -18.17 -16.04
CA LYS A 309 1.33 -19.13 -16.01
C LYS A 309 2.02 -19.15 -14.64
N ASP A 310 2.29 -17.98 -14.09
CA ASP A 310 2.94 -17.78 -12.78
C ASP A 310 1.91 -17.66 -11.64
N LYS A 311 0.61 -17.75 -11.97
CA LYS A 311 -0.56 -17.79 -11.10
C LYS A 311 -0.61 -16.65 -10.08
N ASN A 312 -0.46 -15.43 -10.59
CA ASN A 312 -0.55 -14.22 -9.78
C ASN A 312 -1.00 -13.02 -10.62
N MET A 313 -1.39 -11.96 -9.91
CA MET A 313 -1.58 -10.62 -10.43
C MET A 313 -0.50 -9.71 -9.83
N THR A 314 0.06 -8.80 -10.61
CA THR A 314 0.99 -7.76 -10.19
C THR A 314 0.34 -6.38 -10.30
N ILE A 315 0.47 -5.57 -9.24
CA ILE A 315 0.22 -4.13 -9.28
C ILE A 315 1.57 -3.45 -9.12
N ASP A 316 2.01 -2.82 -10.20
CA ASP A 316 3.24 -2.04 -10.31
C ASP A 316 2.93 -0.56 -10.08
N PHE A 317 3.74 0.15 -9.30
CA PHE A 317 3.68 1.61 -9.24
C PHE A 317 5.04 2.20 -8.88
N GLY A 318 5.39 3.35 -9.45
CA GLY A 318 6.68 3.98 -9.18
C GLY A 318 6.75 5.43 -9.60
N ALA A 319 7.80 6.11 -9.15
CA ALA A 319 8.12 7.48 -9.53
C ALA A 319 9.62 7.64 -9.75
N GLN A 320 10.00 8.35 -10.80
CA GLN A 320 11.34 8.87 -11.03
C GLN A 320 11.36 10.36 -10.71
N MET A 321 12.40 10.82 -10.02
CA MET A 321 12.57 12.20 -9.58
C MET A 321 13.43 12.99 -10.59
N VAL A 322 13.20 14.30 -10.65
CA VAL A 322 13.97 15.27 -11.45
C VAL A 322 15.46 15.23 -11.09
N GLU A 323 16.33 15.48 -12.06
CA GLU A 323 17.77 15.36 -11.84
C GLU A 323 18.31 16.40 -10.86
N GLY A 324 19.08 15.93 -9.88
CA GLY A 324 19.63 16.81 -8.85
C GLY A 324 18.61 17.35 -7.85
N SER A 325 17.36 16.86 -7.87
CA SER A 325 16.33 17.19 -6.88
C SER A 325 16.69 16.74 -5.46
N ARG A 326 15.92 17.12 -4.43
CA ARG A 326 16.18 16.68 -3.05
C ARG A 326 16.01 15.17 -2.95
N TYR A 327 14.88 14.66 -3.43
CA TYR A 327 14.56 13.24 -3.43
C TYR A 327 15.54 12.41 -4.28
N ALA A 328 15.98 12.89 -5.45
CA ALA A 328 16.96 12.19 -6.28
C ALA A 328 18.30 11.96 -5.54
N LYS A 329 18.77 12.95 -4.75
CA LYS A 329 19.99 12.85 -3.94
C LYS A 329 19.83 11.91 -2.74
N GLN A 330 18.67 11.94 -2.07
CA GLN A 330 18.37 11.05 -0.95
C GLN A 330 18.32 9.58 -1.45
N LEU A 331 17.57 9.30 -2.52
CA LEU A 331 17.52 7.98 -3.16
C LEU A 331 18.91 7.47 -3.62
N GLY A 332 19.69 8.35 -4.26
CA GLY A 332 21.06 8.03 -4.69
C GLY A 332 22.00 7.67 -3.53
N SER A 333 21.84 8.31 -2.37
CA SER A 333 22.62 8.01 -1.16
C SER A 333 22.30 6.61 -0.64
N MET A 334 21.01 6.28 -0.52
CA MET A 334 20.59 4.99 0.02
C MET A 334 20.98 3.78 -0.86
N LYS A 335 21.17 3.97 -2.18
CA LYS A 335 21.57 2.92 -3.14
C LYS A 335 22.89 2.23 -2.77
N THR A 336 23.66 2.83 -1.86
CA THR A 336 24.94 2.32 -1.34
C THR A 336 24.84 1.62 0.03
N MET A 337 23.65 1.60 0.66
CA MET A 337 23.48 1.11 2.03
C MET A 337 23.32 -0.42 2.12
N MET A 338 24.04 -1.00 3.08
CA MET A 338 24.05 -2.43 3.37
C MET A 338 23.24 -2.71 4.63
N SER A 339 22.40 -3.75 4.59
CA SER A 339 21.51 -4.11 5.68
C SER A 339 22.23 -4.77 6.86
N LYS A 340 21.93 -4.27 8.06
CA LYS A 340 22.28 -4.81 9.37
C LYS A 340 21.35 -5.98 9.76
N LEU A 341 20.11 -6.02 9.25
CA LEU A 341 19.09 -7.04 9.52
C LEU A 341 18.89 -8.00 8.32
N SER A 342 19.99 -8.55 7.80
CA SER A 342 20.01 -9.23 6.50
C SER A 342 19.31 -10.61 6.44
N GLY A 343 19.06 -11.26 7.57
CA GLY A 343 18.45 -12.58 7.68
C GLY A 343 16.94 -12.61 8.01
N HIS A 344 16.23 -11.48 7.94
CA HIS A 344 14.82 -11.38 8.39
C HIS A 344 13.78 -11.31 7.28
N ILE A 345 13.85 -12.27 6.35
CA ILE A 345 12.82 -12.52 5.35
C ILE A 345 12.79 -14.03 5.13
N ALA A 346 11.64 -14.67 5.34
CA ALA A 346 11.47 -16.10 5.11
C ALA A 346 10.01 -16.40 4.77
N ASP A 347 9.79 -16.99 3.59
CA ASP A 347 8.45 -17.30 3.05
C ASP A 347 7.73 -18.40 3.85
N SER A 348 8.41 -19.05 4.80
CA SER A 348 7.83 -20.01 5.73
C SER A 348 6.99 -19.38 6.84
N ASN A 349 7.00 -18.05 7.01
CA ASN A 349 6.27 -17.35 8.06
C ASN A 349 4.89 -16.86 7.59
N ALA A 350 3.91 -16.87 8.49
CA ALA A 350 2.56 -16.34 8.24
C ALA A 350 2.59 -14.86 7.85
N ILE A 351 3.46 -14.08 8.51
CA ILE A 351 3.87 -12.74 8.08
C ILE A 351 5.39 -12.65 8.18
N SER A 352 6.06 -12.11 7.17
CA SER A 352 7.36 -11.46 7.37
C SER A 352 7.39 -10.11 6.66
N ALA A 353 7.94 -9.11 7.34
CA ALA A 353 8.08 -7.75 6.83
C ALA A 353 9.44 -7.19 7.23
N LYS A 354 10.06 -6.40 6.36
CA LYS A 354 11.31 -5.68 6.63
C LYS A 354 11.28 -4.35 5.92
N THR A 355 11.78 -3.30 6.56
CA THR A 355 11.89 -1.93 6.02
C THR A 355 13.27 -1.33 6.35
N MET A 356 13.75 -0.42 5.51
CA MET A 356 14.90 0.43 5.75
C MET A 356 14.60 1.88 5.34
N THR A 357 14.64 2.79 6.31
CA THR A 357 14.38 4.22 6.14
C THR A 357 15.68 5.00 6.31
N LEU A 358 15.98 5.90 5.37
CA LEU A 358 17.02 6.93 5.53
C LEU A 358 16.43 8.14 6.26
N PHE A 359 17.24 8.74 7.11
CA PHE A 359 16.99 10.06 7.69
C PHE A 359 18.11 10.97 7.21
N ALA A 360 17.82 11.85 6.25
CA ALA A 360 18.81 12.79 5.76
C ALA A 360 19.07 13.89 6.82
N PRO A 361 20.30 14.43 6.93
CA PRO A 361 20.63 15.43 7.96
C PRO A 361 19.75 16.69 7.92
N GLU A 362 19.28 17.08 6.73
CA GLU A 362 18.35 18.20 6.53
C GLU A 362 16.97 17.96 7.16
N ASP A 363 16.47 16.72 7.14
CA ASP A 363 15.13 16.36 7.63
C ASP A 363 15.09 16.22 9.17
N ALA A 364 16.24 16.23 9.84
CA ALA A 364 16.37 15.98 11.27
C ALA A 364 15.59 16.99 12.14
N ALA A 365 15.46 18.25 11.71
CA ALA A 365 14.68 19.27 12.40
C ALA A 365 13.17 19.03 12.30
N GLN A 366 12.69 18.58 11.14
CA GLN A 366 11.29 18.18 10.94
C GLN A 366 10.98 16.92 11.77
N MET A 367 11.85 15.90 11.71
CA MET A 367 11.73 14.69 12.55
C MET A 367 11.66 15.02 14.04
N GLN A 368 12.54 15.87 14.56
CA GLN A 368 12.50 16.30 15.97
C GLN A 368 11.17 17.00 16.31
N THR A 369 10.65 17.84 15.41
CA THR A 369 9.38 18.55 15.59
C THR A 369 8.20 17.58 15.65
N SER A 370 8.11 16.62 14.72
CA SER A 370 7.08 15.58 14.72
C SER A 370 7.19 14.65 15.94
N VAL A 371 8.41 14.33 16.38
CA VAL A 371 8.67 13.58 17.61
C VAL A 371 8.16 14.34 18.84
N ASP A 372 8.45 15.64 18.98
CA ASP A 372 7.99 16.42 20.14
C ASP A 372 6.48 16.72 20.09
N GLN A 373 5.86 16.80 18.91
CA GLN A 373 4.40 16.80 18.75
C GLN A 373 3.79 15.47 19.22
N GLY A 374 4.29 14.34 18.73
CA GLY A 374 3.85 13.00 19.14
C GLY A 374 4.02 12.75 20.64
N LYS A 375 5.12 13.22 21.23
CA LYS A 375 5.35 13.19 22.70
C LYS A 375 4.28 13.95 23.47
N LYS A 376 3.88 15.16 23.03
CA LYS A 376 2.80 15.92 23.70
C LYS A 376 1.48 15.15 23.71
N VAL A 377 1.06 14.63 22.56
CA VAL A 377 -0.19 13.86 22.41
C VAL A 377 -0.15 12.61 23.29
N LEU A 378 0.92 11.81 23.19
CA LEU A 378 1.11 10.60 23.99
C LEU A 378 1.17 10.92 25.49
N PHE A 379 1.77 12.05 25.88
CA PHE A 379 1.85 12.46 27.29
C PHE A 379 0.51 12.97 27.84
N SER A 380 -0.36 13.57 27.04
CA SER A 380 -1.74 13.84 27.47
C SER A 380 -2.47 12.51 27.72
N GLN A 381 -2.48 11.62 26.72
CA GLN A 381 -3.13 10.31 26.83
C GLN A 381 -2.64 9.49 28.04
N ILE A 382 -1.37 9.62 28.43
CA ILE A 382 -0.83 8.99 29.65
C ILE A 382 -1.40 9.63 30.93
N ASP A 383 -1.59 10.95 31.02
CA ASP A 383 -2.29 11.56 32.17
C ASP A 383 -3.77 11.14 32.21
N ASP A 384 -4.45 11.22 31.06
CA ASP A 384 -5.87 10.90 30.91
C ASP A 384 -6.19 9.44 31.30
N GLN A 385 -5.27 8.50 31.00
CA GLN A 385 -5.42 7.09 31.32
C GLN A 385 -4.75 6.66 32.64
N ILE A 386 -3.90 7.47 33.27
CA ILE A 386 -3.19 7.11 34.51
C ILE A 386 -3.48 8.13 35.61
N ASN A 387 -4.63 7.92 36.28
CA ASN A 387 -5.16 8.71 37.41
C ASN A 387 -4.23 8.82 38.65
N ASN A 388 -3.02 8.24 38.62
CA ASN A 388 -2.00 8.38 39.66
C ASN A 388 -0.82 9.19 39.09
N PRO A 389 -0.64 10.47 39.49
CA PRO A 389 0.39 11.34 38.92
C PRO A 389 1.82 10.80 39.03
N ALA A 390 2.15 10.05 40.09
CA ALA A 390 3.48 9.46 40.25
C ALA A 390 3.73 8.34 39.21
N VAL A 391 2.69 7.55 38.89
CA VAL A 391 2.78 6.49 37.86
C VAL A 391 2.76 7.12 36.47
N SER A 392 1.94 8.15 36.21
CA SER A 392 2.00 8.90 34.94
C SER A 392 3.41 9.46 34.69
N ALA A 393 3.96 10.20 35.65
CA ALA A 393 5.30 10.78 35.55
C ALA A 393 6.38 9.72 35.29
N LYS A 394 6.29 8.55 35.96
CA LYS A 394 7.25 7.45 35.78
C LYS A 394 7.11 6.76 34.42
N VAL A 395 5.90 6.57 33.91
CA VAL A 395 5.65 6.07 32.54
C VAL A 395 6.20 7.05 31.50
N LYS A 396 5.97 8.37 31.68
CA LYS A 396 6.52 9.42 30.81
C LYS A 396 8.05 9.44 30.80
N GLU A 397 8.71 9.25 31.95
CA GLU A 397 10.17 9.12 32.03
C GLU A 397 10.69 7.96 31.14
N TYR A 398 10.05 6.78 31.22
CA TYR A 398 10.45 5.64 30.41
C TYR A 398 10.15 5.82 28.92
N VAL A 399 9.04 6.46 28.57
CA VAL A 399 8.67 6.79 27.17
C VAL A 399 9.62 7.85 26.59
N ASP A 400 9.98 8.89 27.33
CA ASP A 400 10.98 9.89 26.90
C ASP A 400 12.33 9.23 26.61
N ARG A 401 12.79 8.35 27.52
CA ARG A 401 14.02 7.56 27.35
C ARG A 401 13.99 6.68 26.11
N LEU A 402 12.87 5.97 25.86
CA LEU A 402 12.72 5.14 24.67
C LEU A 402 12.76 5.98 23.39
N ILE A 403 11.99 7.07 23.34
CA ILE A 403 11.94 7.97 22.18
C ILE A 403 13.32 8.58 21.92
N LYS A 404 14.02 9.03 22.96
CA LYS A 404 15.39 9.54 22.83
C LYS A 404 16.34 8.51 22.20
N ILE A 405 16.27 7.23 22.60
CA ILE A 405 17.10 6.17 21.99
C ILE A 405 16.78 5.99 20.50
N LEU A 406 15.51 6.10 20.11
CA LEU A 406 15.10 6.01 18.71
C LEU A 406 15.57 7.24 17.90
N THR A 407 15.42 8.46 18.42
CA THR A 407 15.93 9.69 17.77
C THR A 407 17.45 9.73 17.68
N GLU A 408 18.16 9.24 18.70
CA GLU A 408 19.63 9.04 18.63
C GLU A 408 20.02 7.96 17.61
N SER A 409 19.11 7.04 17.27
CA SER A 409 19.34 5.99 16.27
C SER A 409 19.09 6.44 14.83
N SER A 410 18.05 7.25 14.59
CA SER A 410 17.84 7.88 13.28
C SER A 410 18.94 8.89 12.92
N ALA A 411 19.58 9.50 13.92
CA ALA A 411 20.76 10.34 13.73
C ALA A 411 22.01 9.61 13.17
N GLU A 412 22.03 8.26 13.11
CA GLU A 412 23.05 7.51 12.35
C GLU A 412 22.72 7.40 10.84
N GLY A 413 21.70 8.12 10.37
CA GLY A 413 21.35 8.27 8.96
C GLY A 413 20.43 7.18 8.42
N ALA A 414 20.34 6.00 9.04
CA ALA A 414 19.42 4.94 8.60
C ALA A 414 18.97 4.01 9.73
N VAL A 415 17.67 3.71 9.73
CA VAL A 415 17.04 2.74 10.63
C VAL A 415 16.42 1.61 9.81
N GLU A 416 16.75 0.38 10.18
CA GLU A 416 16.08 -0.84 9.72
C GLU A 416 15.13 -1.37 10.80
N ALA A 417 13.97 -1.85 10.36
CA ALA A 417 13.07 -2.64 11.20
C ALA A 417 12.65 -3.92 10.46
N ALA A 418 12.43 -5.01 11.20
CA ALA A 418 11.89 -6.24 10.67
C ALA A 418 10.91 -6.88 11.64
N ILE A 419 9.83 -7.47 11.10
CA ILE A 419 8.77 -8.15 11.83
C ILE A 419 8.59 -9.55 11.23
N SER A 420 8.38 -10.55 12.08
CA SER A 420 8.11 -11.93 11.70
C SER A 420 7.02 -12.50 12.59
N VAL A 421 6.03 -13.15 12.01
CA VAL A 421 4.97 -13.88 12.74
C VAL A 421 4.90 -15.29 12.18
N SER A 422 5.20 -16.28 13.03
CA SER A 422 4.99 -17.70 12.74
C SER A 422 3.76 -18.20 13.50
N THR A 423 3.00 -19.13 12.91
CA THR A 423 1.85 -19.78 13.57
C THR A 423 2.10 -21.26 13.91
N ASP A 424 3.09 -21.88 13.27
CA ASP A 424 3.60 -23.24 13.54
C ASP A 424 4.89 -23.18 14.40
N PRO A 425 5.06 -24.00 15.46
CA PRO A 425 4.07 -24.86 16.13
C PRO A 425 3.13 -24.11 17.07
N SER A 426 3.28 -22.78 17.16
CA SER A 426 2.40 -21.88 17.90
C SER A 426 2.63 -20.44 17.45
N LEU A 427 1.65 -19.56 17.69
CA LEU A 427 1.84 -18.13 17.47
C LEU A 427 3.09 -17.61 18.19
N ASN A 428 3.99 -17.03 17.41
CA ASN A 428 5.15 -16.32 17.90
C ASN A 428 5.47 -15.12 16.99
N ALA A 429 5.44 -13.93 17.57
CA ALA A 429 5.89 -12.70 16.91
C ALA A 429 7.36 -12.40 17.25
N ILE A 430 8.08 -11.79 16.32
CA ILE A 430 9.40 -11.21 16.49
C ILE A 430 9.35 -9.80 15.87
N ALA A 431 9.89 -8.81 16.58
CA ALA A 431 10.18 -7.48 16.05
C ALA A 431 11.65 -7.14 16.33
N VAL A 432 12.34 -6.57 15.35
CA VAL A 432 13.78 -6.30 15.41
C VAL A 432 14.04 -4.91 14.86
N PHE A 433 14.85 -4.12 15.56
CA PHE A 433 15.15 -2.73 15.20
C PHE A 433 16.66 -2.50 15.25
N SER A 434 17.23 -1.83 14.25
CA SER A 434 18.60 -1.32 14.32
C SER A 434 18.66 -0.08 15.23
N LEU A 435 19.73 0.07 16.00
CA LEU A 435 19.90 1.14 16.98
C LEU A 435 21.32 1.73 16.94
N ALA A 436 21.47 2.98 17.36
CA ALA A 436 22.79 3.57 17.63
C ALA A 436 23.49 2.90 18.82
N ASP A 437 22.73 2.52 19.85
CA ASP A 437 23.26 1.95 21.09
C ASP A 437 22.20 1.06 21.76
N GLY A 438 22.33 -0.25 21.59
CA GLY A 438 21.44 -1.23 22.23
C GLY A 438 21.66 -1.39 23.74
N ALA A 439 22.78 -0.91 24.29
CA ALA A 439 23.04 -0.95 25.73
C ALA A 439 22.15 0.05 26.50
N LYS A 440 21.72 1.15 25.85
CA LYS A 440 20.70 2.06 26.41
C LYS A 440 19.33 1.38 26.54
N VAL A 441 18.96 0.51 25.58
CA VAL A 441 17.73 -0.30 25.68
C VAL A 441 17.86 -1.38 26.75
N GLU A 442 19.05 -1.97 26.90
CA GLU A 442 19.33 -2.89 28.00
C GLU A 442 19.15 -2.21 29.37
N ALA A 443 19.74 -1.03 29.58
CA ALA A 443 19.57 -0.26 30.80
C ALA A 443 18.09 0.13 31.05
N LEU A 444 17.36 0.52 30.00
CA LEU A 444 15.92 0.81 30.08
C LEU A 444 15.09 -0.42 30.50
N ALA A 445 15.39 -1.58 29.94
CA ALA A 445 14.73 -2.84 30.30
C ALA A 445 15.07 -3.29 31.73
N GLN A 446 16.32 -3.10 32.17
CA GLN A 446 16.75 -3.37 33.55
C GLN A 446 16.00 -2.47 34.55
N ASP A 447 15.88 -1.17 34.28
CA ASP A 447 15.14 -0.24 35.15
C ASP A 447 13.65 -0.56 35.23
N LEU A 448 13.01 -0.87 34.09
CA LEU A 448 11.60 -1.27 34.04
C LEU A 448 11.33 -2.57 34.83
N ALA A 449 12.24 -3.54 34.74
CA ALA A 449 12.16 -4.80 35.48
C ALA A 449 12.30 -4.58 37.00
N ASN A 450 13.22 -3.71 37.41
CA ASN A 450 13.40 -3.34 38.81
C ASN A 450 12.16 -2.64 39.37
N GLU A 451 11.62 -1.65 38.65
CA GLU A 451 10.41 -0.90 39.04
C GLU A 451 9.19 -1.82 39.17
N ALA A 452 8.94 -2.68 38.18
CA ALA A 452 7.83 -3.63 38.23
C ALA A 452 7.96 -4.66 39.37
N THR A 453 9.19 -5.09 39.69
CA THR A 453 9.47 -5.96 40.85
C THR A 453 9.21 -5.23 42.17
N ASN A 454 9.67 -3.99 42.31
CA ASN A 454 9.44 -3.14 43.47
C ASN A 454 7.95 -2.81 43.68
N ALA A 455 7.19 -2.64 42.60
CA ALA A 455 5.74 -2.44 42.62
C ALA A 455 4.94 -3.70 43.00
N GLY A 456 5.59 -4.86 43.18
CA GLY A 456 4.94 -6.13 43.46
C GLY A 456 4.09 -6.65 42.29
N ALA A 457 4.42 -6.28 41.05
CA ALA A 457 3.72 -6.78 39.88
C ALA A 457 3.89 -8.31 39.77
N PRO A 458 2.83 -9.07 39.44
CA PRO A 458 2.92 -10.52 39.26
C PRO A 458 3.58 -10.85 37.91
N ILE A 459 4.88 -10.64 37.82
CA ILE A 459 5.72 -10.97 36.66
C ILE A 459 7.01 -11.66 37.13
N SER A 460 7.61 -12.48 36.27
CA SER A 460 8.96 -13.00 36.47
C SER A 460 9.89 -12.38 35.43
N VAL A 461 10.93 -11.67 35.87
CA VAL A 461 11.97 -11.15 34.97
C VAL A 461 13.31 -11.80 35.25
N LYS A 462 14.00 -12.21 34.19
CA LYS A 462 15.35 -12.78 34.19
C LYS A 462 16.21 -11.98 33.22
N LEU A 463 16.76 -10.88 33.71
CA LEU A 463 17.74 -10.05 33.02
C LEU A 463 19.05 -10.85 32.85
N MET A 464 19.74 -10.67 31.72
CA MET A 464 21.01 -11.36 31.40
C MET A 464 20.92 -12.89 31.60
N SER A 465 19.81 -13.50 31.18
CA SER A 465 19.53 -14.95 31.30
C SER A 465 20.52 -15.83 30.51
N GLY A 466 21.24 -15.25 29.56
CA GLY A 466 22.32 -15.86 28.81
C GLY A 466 22.92 -14.91 27.78
N LYS A 467 23.75 -15.44 26.88
CA LYS A 467 24.20 -14.75 25.67
C LYS A 467 24.01 -15.63 24.44
N HIS A 468 23.74 -15.02 23.30
CA HIS A 468 23.64 -15.69 22.00
C HIS A 468 24.07 -14.73 20.88
N GLN A 469 24.91 -15.18 19.94
CA GLN A 469 25.54 -14.34 18.90
C GLN A 469 26.01 -12.96 19.42
N GLY A 470 26.77 -12.97 20.52
CA GLY A 470 27.30 -11.75 21.18
C GLY A 470 26.28 -10.90 21.96
N SER A 471 24.98 -11.11 21.74
CA SER A 471 23.89 -10.36 22.36
C SER A 471 23.54 -10.87 23.75
N ASN A 472 23.14 -9.98 24.67
CA ASN A 472 22.64 -10.36 25.99
C ASN A 472 21.16 -10.74 25.89
N LEU A 473 20.75 -11.85 26.51
CA LEU A 473 19.36 -12.32 26.52
C LEU A 473 18.66 -11.92 27.81
N HIS A 474 17.38 -11.57 27.71
CA HIS A 474 16.50 -11.26 28.85
C HIS A 474 15.14 -11.92 28.62
N ASN A 475 14.57 -12.52 29.67
CA ASN A 475 13.27 -13.17 29.60
C ASN A 475 12.29 -12.54 30.60
N ILE A 476 11.07 -12.27 30.15
CA ILE A 476 9.95 -11.80 30.97
C ILE A 476 8.79 -12.81 30.81
N SER A 477 8.19 -13.22 31.92
CA SER A 477 7.00 -14.08 31.96
C SER A 477 5.90 -13.36 32.72
N VAL A 478 4.75 -13.18 32.07
CA VAL A 478 3.59 -12.46 32.62
C VAL A 478 2.40 -13.42 32.73
N PRO A 479 2.13 -14.02 33.91
CA PRO A 479 1.00 -14.92 34.12
C PRO A 479 -0.33 -14.23 33.80
N LEU A 480 -1.19 -14.93 33.05
CA LEU A 480 -2.54 -14.48 32.75
C LEU A 480 -3.43 -14.55 34.01
N PRO A 481 -4.21 -13.49 34.33
CA PRO A 481 -5.22 -13.53 35.38
C PRO A 481 -6.13 -14.76 35.27
N TYR A 482 -6.54 -15.35 36.39
CA TYR A 482 -7.33 -16.60 36.40
C TYR A 482 -8.62 -16.52 35.57
N ASN A 483 -9.17 -15.31 35.39
CA ASN A 483 -10.35 -15.00 34.59
C ASN A 483 -10.02 -14.42 33.19
N ALA A 484 -8.81 -14.62 32.68
CA ALA A 484 -8.45 -14.32 31.29
C ALA A 484 -9.13 -15.28 30.33
N ASP A 485 -9.50 -14.77 29.16
CA ASP A 485 -10.25 -15.47 28.11
C ASP A 485 -9.57 -16.78 27.66
N ASP A 486 -10.36 -17.84 27.49
CA ASP A 486 -9.86 -19.14 27.02
C ASP A 486 -9.26 -19.06 25.61
N LYS A 487 -9.75 -18.19 24.74
CA LYS A 487 -9.11 -17.90 23.42
C LYS A 487 -7.71 -17.32 23.62
N LEU A 488 -7.52 -16.42 24.58
CA LEU A 488 -6.20 -15.87 24.90
C LEU A 488 -5.28 -16.96 25.48
N ARG A 489 -5.78 -17.80 26.40
CA ARG A 489 -5.04 -18.94 26.96
C ARG A 489 -4.64 -19.96 25.89
N LYS A 490 -5.53 -20.28 24.93
CA LYS A 490 -5.19 -21.10 23.76
C LYS A 490 -3.99 -20.52 23.00
N ILE A 491 -3.97 -19.21 22.75
CA ILE A 491 -2.94 -18.53 21.96
C ILE A 491 -1.60 -18.51 22.70
N VAL A 492 -1.51 -17.83 23.86
CA VAL A 492 -0.22 -17.55 24.53
C VAL A 492 0.18 -18.61 25.56
N GLY A 493 -0.76 -19.40 26.06
CA GLY A 493 -0.59 -20.28 27.22
C GLY A 493 -1.03 -19.60 28.52
N ASP A 494 -0.66 -20.17 29.68
CA ASP A 494 -0.98 -19.58 30.98
C ASP A 494 -0.11 -18.36 31.34
N ASP A 495 1.06 -18.23 30.69
CA ASP A 495 1.98 -17.10 30.77
C ASP A 495 2.15 -16.46 29.39
N VAL A 496 2.07 -15.12 29.29
CA VAL A 496 2.66 -14.39 28.16
C VAL A 496 4.17 -14.39 28.34
N LYS A 497 4.88 -15.14 27.50
CA LYS A 497 6.34 -15.16 27.45
C LYS A 497 6.86 -14.13 26.47
N ILE A 498 7.83 -13.35 26.92
CA ILE A 498 8.53 -12.31 26.15
C ILE A 498 10.03 -12.57 26.28
N ALA A 499 10.74 -12.61 25.17
CA ALA A 499 12.19 -12.64 25.12
C ALA A 499 12.69 -11.32 24.49
N ILE A 500 13.77 -10.77 25.04
CA ILE A 500 14.46 -9.59 24.52
C ILE A 500 15.93 -9.96 24.33
N ALA A 501 16.56 -9.51 23.25
CA ALA A 501 18.00 -9.51 23.13
C ALA A 501 18.54 -8.15 22.76
N THR A 502 19.60 -7.75 23.46
CA THR A 502 20.30 -6.49 23.27
C THR A 502 21.67 -6.77 22.65
N ALA A 503 21.81 -6.35 21.40
CA ALA A 503 23.04 -6.34 20.64
C ALA A 503 23.63 -4.91 20.62
N PRO A 504 24.92 -4.70 20.31
CA PRO A 504 25.51 -3.36 20.32
C PRO A 504 24.79 -2.33 19.41
N LYS A 505 24.22 -2.81 18.28
CA LYS A 505 23.59 -1.99 17.23
C LYS A 505 22.17 -2.42 16.86
N SER A 506 21.51 -3.22 17.70
CA SER A 506 20.11 -3.62 17.48
C SER A 506 19.45 -4.19 18.74
N VAL A 507 18.12 -4.15 18.77
CA VAL A 507 17.30 -4.87 19.75
C VAL A 507 16.37 -5.85 19.03
N TYR A 508 16.18 -7.02 19.63
CA TYR A 508 15.25 -8.04 19.22
C TYR A 508 14.22 -8.20 20.34
N LEU A 509 12.94 -8.22 19.99
CA LEU A 509 11.81 -8.51 20.86
C LEU A 509 11.07 -9.71 20.27
N SER A 510 10.72 -10.71 21.07
CA SER A 510 9.84 -11.79 20.64
C SER A 510 8.79 -12.11 21.71
N VAL A 511 7.57 -12.42 21.27
CA VAL A 511 6.42 -12.70 22.12
C VAL A 511 5.72 -13.95 21.60
N GLY A 512 5.54 -14.95 22.46
CA GLY A 512 4.95 -16.24 22.09
C GLY A 512 5.50 -17.40 22.91
N LYS A 513 4.89 -18.58 22.77
CA LYS A 513 5.26 -19.77 23.58
C LYS A 513 6.71 -20.20 23.41
N THR A 514 7.31 -19.87 22.25
CA THR A 514 8.68 -20.20 21.82
C THR A 514 9.64 -19.01 21.82
N ALA A 515 9.26 -17.84 22.37
CA ALA A 515 9.94 -16.55 22.18
C ALA A 515 11.47 -16.58 22.22
N GLU A 516 12.09 -17.19 23.24
CA GLU A 516 13.55 -17.26 23.36
C GLU A 516 14.20 -18.09 22.23
N ALA A 517 13.58 -19.19 21.80
CA ALA A 517 14.08 -20.03 20.72
C ALA A 517 13.93 -19.35 19.34
N SER A 518 12.77 -18.74 19.11
CA SER A 518 12.49 -17.94 17.90
C SER A 518 13.45 -16.75 17.79
N LEU A 519 13.72 -16.07 18.91
CA LEU A 519 14.67 -14.96 18.98
C LEU A 519 16.14 -15.40 18.77
N LYS A 520 16.54 -16.57 19.27
CA LYS A 520 17.87 -17.15 18.98
C LYS A 520 18.02 -17.46 17.49
N SER A 521 17.01 -18.09 16.88
CA SER A 521 16.98 -18.33 15.43
C SER A 521 17.08 -17.04 14.60
N ALA A 522 16.44 -15.96 15.07
CA ALA A 522 16.58 -14.64 14.46
C ALA A 522 18.02 -14.10 14.56
N LEU A 523 18.65 -14.17 15.74
CA LEU A 523 20.06 -13.81 15.92
C LEU A 523 21.01 -14.65 15.03
N ASP A 524 20.74 -15.96 14.89
CA ASP A 524 21.51 -16.86 14.02
C ASP A 524 21.34 -16.53 12.52
N ALA A 525 20.15 -16.11 12.09
CA ALA A 525 19.90 -15.72 10.70
C ALA A 525 20.73 -14.49 10.28
N ASN A 526 20.92 -13.54 11.21
CA ASN A 526 21.76 -12.34 11.05
C ASN A 526 23.24 -12.57 11.39
N ALA A 527 23.66 -13.80 11.75
CA ALA A 527 25.05 -14.06 12.12
C ALA A 527 26.00 -14.06 10.89
N GLY A 528 27.09 -13.29 11.00
CA GLY A 528 28.16 -13.18 10.00
C GLY A 528 28.03 -11.99 9.04
N ASP A 529 29.13 -11.65 8.34
CA ASP A 529 29.23 -10.51 7.41
C ASP A 529 28.47 -10.73 6.09
N LYS A 530 27.18 -11.08 6.16
CA LYS A 530 26.26 -11.11 5.01
C LYS A 530 25.97 -9.68 4.55
N LYS A 531 26.91 -9.13 3.77
CA LYS A 531 26.81 -7.84 3.07
C LYS A 531 25.75 -7.89 1.97
N ILE A 532 24.50 -7.91 2.40
CA ILE A 532 23.30 -7.79 1.57
C ILE A 532 22.96 -6.29 1.47
N ALA A 533 22.78 -5.78 0.25
CA ALA A 533 22.20 -4.43 0.06
C ALA A 533 20.77 -4.43 0.63
N GLY A 534 20.38 -3.41 1.40
CA GLY A 534 19.17 -3.50 2.24
C GLY A 534 17.87 -3.09 1.56
N VAL A 535 16.85 -3.94 1.48
CA VAL A 535 15.56 -3.63 0.83
C VAL A 535 14.87 -2.38 1.38
N PRO A 536 14.07 -1.67 0.55
CA PRO A 536 13.24 -0.53 0.98
C PRO A 536 12.23 -0.96 2.04
N ALA A 537 11.52 -1.99 1.63
CA ALA A 537 10.34 -2.57 2.20
C ALA A 537 10.16 -3.89 1.43
N ARG A 538 10.08 -5.01 2.14
CA ARG A 538 9.65 -6.30 1.59
C ARG A 538 8.66 -6.90 2.57
N MET A 539 7.50 -7.34 2.06
CA MET A 539 6.47 -8.01 2.85
C MET A 539 6.06 -9.32 2.19
N ARG A 540 5.75 -10.32 3.02
CA ARG A 540 5.22 -11.63 2.67
C ARG A 540 4.12 -11.95 3.67
N VAL A 541 2.92 -12.28 3.20
CA VAL A 541 1.78 -12.67 4.02
C VAL A 541 1.19 -13.95 3.44
N SER A 542 1.22 -15.05 4.21
CA SER A 542 0.56 -16.31 3.85
C SER A 542 -0.86 -16.30 4.39
N LEU A 543 -1.84 -16.22 3.49
CA LEU A 543 -3.24 -16.25 3.87
C LEU A 543 -3.61 -17.60 4.50
N SER A 544 -3.06 -18.72 4.01
CA SER A 544 -3.34 -20.05 4.55
C SER A 544 -2.83 -20.20 5.99
N GLN A 545 -1.61 -19.74 6.32
CA GLN A 545 -1.10 -19.84 7.69
C GLN A 545 -1.89 -19.00 8.69
N ILE A 546 -2.43 -17.85 8.27
CA ILE A 546 -3.27 -16.98 9.09
C ILE A 546 -4.66 -17.62 9.30
N LEU A 547 -5.33 -18.06 8.23
CA LEU A 547 -6.67 -18.64 8.32
C LEU A 547 -6.68 -19.97 9.10
N ASN A 548 -5.69 -20.85 8.88
CA ASN A 548 -5.54 -22.09 9.65
C ASN A 548 -5.33 -21.79 11.15
N PHE A 549 -4.55 -20.76 11.49
CA PHE A 549 -4.36 -20.34 12.88
C PHE A 549 -5.66 -19.81 13.50
N VAL A 550 -6.43 -18.99 12.78
CA VAL A 550 -7.75 -18.51 13.23
C VAL A 550 -8.69 -19.67 13.54
N GLN A 551 -8.76 -20.70 12.69
CA GLN A 551 -9.57 -21.91 12.96
C GLN A 551 -9.22 -22.62 14.28
N THR A 552 -7.95 -22.59 14.74
CA THR A 552 -7.58 -23.20 16.03
C THR A 552 -8.16 -22.44 17.24
N ILE A 553 -8.41 -21.14 17.08
CA ILE A 553 -9.02 -20.28 18.09
C ILE A 553 -10.53 -20.45 18.07
N GLU A 554 -11.13 -20.29 16.89
CA GLU A 554 -12.57 -20.21 16.67
C GLU A 554 -12.95 -20.65 15.23
N SER A 555 -13.94 -21.52 15.10
CA SER A 555 -14.48 -21.95 13.81
C SER A 555 -15.39 -20.88 13.23
N ASN A 556 -15.27 -20.58 11.94
CA ASN A 556 -16.05 -19.55 11.26
C ASN A 556 -16.35 -20.00 9.83
N PRO A 557 -17.62 -20.16 9.40
CA PRO A 557 -17.98 -20.63 8.07
C PRO A 557 -17.37 -19.83 6.91
N VAL A 558 -17.10 -18.53 7.10
CA VAL A 558 -16.41 -17.69 6.10
C VAL A 558 -14.94 -18.09 5.96
N VAL A 559 -14.25 -18.33 7.07
CA VAL A 559 -12.87 -18.83 7.11
C VAL A 559 -12.78 -20.24 6.52
N ASP A 560 -13.76 -21.09 6.81
CA ASP A 560 -13.89 -22.44 6.24
C ASP A 560 -14.12 -22.36 4.71
N GLY A 561 -14.92 -21.39 4.23
CA GLY A 561 -15.13 -21.09 2.82
C GLY A 561 -13.89 -20.56 2.09
N MET A 562 -13.09 -19.75 2.78
CA MET A 562 -11.79 -19.28 2.29
C MET A 562 -10.80 -20.44 2.16
N LEU A 563 -10.60 -21.23 3.22
CA LEU A 563 -9.67 -22.37 3.24
C LEU A 563 -10.05 -23.49 2.27
N SER A 564 -11.34 -23.80 2.14
CA SER A 564 -11.82 -24.78 1.14
C SER A 564 -11.66 -24.33 -0.31
N SER A 565 -11.35 -23.04 -0.55
CA SER A 565 -11.02 -22.49 -1.87
C SER A 565 -9.50 -22.34 -2.10
N LEU A 566 -8.65 -22.71 -1.13
CA LEU A 566 -7.18 -22.70 -1.23
C LEU A 566 -6.65 -24.09 -1.61
N ASN A 567 -5.75 -24.13 -2.61
CA ASN A 567 -5.17 -25.38 -3.14
C ASN A 567 -3.70 -25.56 -2.73
N ASN A 568 -3.42 -25.61 -1.42
CA ASN A 568 -2.11 -25.94 -0.82
C ASN A 568 -0.90 -25.24 -1.48
N GLY A 569 -0.89 -23.91 -1.38
CA GLY A 569 0.05 -23.01 -2.04
C GLY A 569 -0.70 -21.95 -2.85
N GLU A 570 0.05 -21.05 -3.47
CA GLU A 570 -0.49 -19.90 -4.23
C GLU A 570 -1.31 -18.92 -3.37
N ASP A 571 -1.07 -18.86 -2.06
CA ASP A 571 -1.83 -18.07 -1.07
C ASP A 571 -1.10 -16.82 -0.55
N MET A 572 0.01 -16.42 -1.18
CA MET A 572 0.81 -15.28 -0.73
C MET A 572 0.30 -13.94 -1.27
N ILE A 573 0.23 -12.95 -0.38
CA ILE A 573 0.33 -11.52 -0.74
C ILE A 573 1.78 -11.10 -0.51
N MET A 574 2.37 -10.41 -1.48
CA MET A 574 3.77 -10.01 -1.47
C MET A 574 3.90 -8.53 -1.84
N TYR A 575 4.82 -7.84 -1.19
CA TYR A 575 5.24 -6.47 -1.54
C TYR A 575 6.76 -6.46 -1.71
N ASP A 576 7.26 -5.85 -2.78
CA ASP A 576 8.68 -5.71 -3.06
C ASP A 576 9.04 -4.28 -3.48
N SER A 577 9.89 -3.64 -2.67
CA SER A 577 10.57 -2.37 -2.92
C SER A 577 11.65 -2.42 -4.02
N GLN A 578 11.40 -1.83 -5.19
CA GLN A 578 12.31 -1.39 -6.27
C GLN A 578 13.02 -0.04 -6.07
N ILE A 579 14.32 0.08 -6.32
CA ILE A 579 14.96 1.36 -6.69
C ILE A 579 15.67 1.27 -8.03
N ILE A 580 15.63 2.41 -8.74
CA ILE A 580 16.13 2.64 -10.08
C ILE A 580 17.03 3.88 -10.09
N GLU A 581 17.37 4.40 -11.27
CA GLU A 581 18.10 5.65 -11.40
C GLU A 581 17.20 6.86 -11.11
N ARG A 582 17.59 7.71 -10.14
CA ARG A 582 16.81 8.88 -9.66
C ARG A 582 15.40 8.56 -9.12
N GLY A 583 15.03 7.29 -8.92
CA GLY A 583 13.62 6.92 -8.67
C GLY A 583 13.41 5.62 -7.91
N GLY A 584 12.15 5.34 -7.60
CA GLY A 584 11.70 4.12 -6.95
C GLY A 584 10.48 3.50 -7.62
N VAL A 585 10.38 2.17 -7.53
CA VAL A 585 9.31 1.37 -8.10
C VAL A 585 8.86 0.34 -7.08
N ASN A 586 7.64 -0.16 -7.17
CA ASN A 586 7.05 -1.01 -6.13
C ASN A 586 6.16 -2.03 -6.82
N ARG A 587 6.21 -3.29 -6.38
CA ARG A 587 5.33 -4.35 -6.86
C ARG A 587 4.57 -4.97 -5.70
N ILE A 588 3.25 -4.87 -5.75
CA ILE A 588 2.37 -5.79 -5.03
C ILE A 588 2.17 -7.02 -5.92
N THR A 589 2.34 -8.22 -5.39
CA THR A 589 1.99 -9.46 -6.08
C THR A 589 0.95 -10.22 -5.27
N ILE A 590 -0.17 -10.55 -5.89
CA ILE A 590 -1.30 -11.27 -5.28
C ILE A 590 -1.39 -12.63 -5.98
N GLN A 591 -1.12 -13.71 -5.26
CA GLN A 591 -1.22 -15.05 -5.84
C GLN A 591 -2.67 -15.51 -6.01
N ASP A 592 -2.88 -16.36 -7.02
CA ASP A 592 -4.15 -16.95 -7.46
C ASP A 592 -5.08 -17.42 -6.33
N GLY A 593 -4.51 -18.02 -5.29
CA GLY A 593 -5.20 -18.55 -4.12
C GLY A 593 -5.80 -17.48 -3.23
N VAL A 594 -5.18 -16.30 -3.10
CA VAL A 594 -5.73 -15.17 -2.34
C VAL A 594 -7.10 -14.75 -2.92
N ILE A 595 -7.18 -14.67 -4.25
CA ILE A 595 -8.39 -14.29 -4.98
C ILE A 595 -9.46 -15.40 -4.86
N LYS A 596 -9.06 -16.67 -5.00
CA LYS A 596 -9.96 -17.84 -4.82
C LYS A 596 -10.51 -17.89 -3.39
N ALA A 597 -9.68 -17.62 -2.39
CA ALA A 597 -10.05 -17.59 -0.97
C ALA A 597 -11.06 -16.48 -0.68
N ALA A 598 -10.79 -15.23 -1.11
CA ALA A 598 -11.72 -14.12 -0.97
C ALA A 598 -13.10 -14.46 -1.58
N ALA A 599 -13.12 -15.00 -2.81
CA ALA A 599 -14.34 -15.47 -3.46
C ALA A 599 -15.02 -16.65 -2.71
N GLY A 600 -14.23 -17.52 -2.07
CA GLY A 600 -14.71 -18.60 -1.20
C GLY A 600 -15.41 -18.10 0.04
N GLY A 601 -14.79 -17.15 0.74
CA GLY A 601 -15.36 -16.47 1.90
C GLY A 601 -16.65 -15.72 1.54
N ALA A 602 -16.67 -14.99 0.43
CA ALA A 602 -17.88 -14.31 -0.05
C ALA A 602 -19.04 -15.29 -0.33
N ARG A 603 -18.77 -16.41 -1.01
CA ARG A 603 -19.78 -17.47 -1.23
C ARG A 603 -20.30 -18.07 0.07
N ALA A 604 -19.43 -18.35 1.03
CA ALA A 604 -19.82 -18.90 2.32
C ALA A 604 -20.60 -17.90 3.19
N GLY A 605 -20.25 -16.61 3.15
CA GLY A 605 -20.98 -15.53 3.81
C GLY A 605 -22.41 -15.38 3.27
N MET A 606 -22.57 -15.35 1.94
CA MET A 606 -23.90 -15.31 1.31
C MET A 606 -24.73 -16.57 1.65
N ALA A 607 -24.13 -17.76 1.64
CA ALA A 607 -24.81 -18.99 2.03
C ALA A 607 -25.22 -19.00 3.51
N GLY A 608 -24.43 -18.38 4.40
CA GLY A 608 -24.70 -18.25 5.82
C GLY A 608 -25.80 -17.25 6.20
N GLN A 609 -26.07 -16.24 5.34
CA GLN A 609 -27.16 -15.27 5.55
C GLN A 609 -28.54 -15.80 5.14
N GLY A 610 -28.58 -16.97 4.47
CA GLY A 610 -29.82 -17.65 4.06
C GLY A 610 -30.26 -17.31 2.64
N GLY A 611 -30.71 -18.33 1.91
CA GLY A 611 -31.36 -18.13 0.62
C GLY A 611 -32.80 -17.63 0.80
N PHE A 612 -33.21 -16.73 -0.10
CA PHE A 612 -34.62 -16.39 -0.35
C PHE A 612 -35.26 -17.41 -1.31
#